data_AF-A0A954EMP2-F1
#
_entry.id   AF-A0A954EMP2-F1
#
_cell.length_a   1.000
_cell.length_b   1.000
_cell.length_c   1.000
_cell.angle_alpha   90.00
_cell.angle_beta   90.00
_cell.angle_gamma   90.00
#
_symmetry.space_group_name_H-M   'P 1'
#
loop_
_entity.id
_entity.type
_entity.pdbx_description
1 polymer ?
#
loop_
_entity_poly.entity_id
_entity_poly.type
_entity_poly.pdbx_seq_one_letter_code
_entity_poly.pdbx_strand_id
1 'polypeptide(L)'
;MLVEAQHLLTISIESQRMKLNGKPVASAPHSMTFVLQRHGTDSITLQLRPLPLGFHRRLRERGIVAPAPPTRIARDPGGRPIRDLQGLAVSVAEPHDAKYVCELERYHQRVAVLSIVESLAADPNVQFDTTPPDNSSDSQSWTNYADQLATELESAAFSAGDLIRICDAVCRLSNLVDDHLEGTHENFSSVTSHDST
;
A
#
# COMPACT_ATOMS: atom_id res chain seq x y z
N MET A 1 -0.94 -42.64 -40.09
CA MET A 1 -0.80 -41.48 -41.00
C MET A 1 -2.02 -40.61 -40.74
N LEU A 2 -1.98 -39.42 -40.13
CA LEU A 2 -0.91 -38.43 -40.00
C LEU A 2 -0.65 -38.05 -38.55
N VAL A 3 0.64 -37.91 -38.26
CA VAL A 3 1.25 -37.17 -37.16
C VAL A 3 1.58 -35.79 -37.72
N GLU A 4 1.39 -34.71 -36.94
CA GLU A 4 1.98 -33.35 -37.06
C GLU A 4 0.94 -32.31 -36.60
N ALA A 5 1.23 -31.23 -35.88
CA ALA A 5 2.39 -30.79 -35.12
C ALA A 5 1.85 -29.63 -34.27
N GLN A 6 1.73 -29.79 -32.95
CA GLN A 6 1.50 -28.65 -32.06
C GLN A 6 2.84 -28.29 -31.44
N HIS A 7 3.55 -27.42 -32.17
CA HIS A 7 4.79 -26.83 -31.72
C HIS A 7 4.52 -25.95 -30.50
N LEU A 8 5.12 -26.39 -29.40
CA LEU A 8 5.35 -25.66 -28.17
C LEU A 8 5.90 -24.25 -28.46
N LEU A 9 5.14 -23.23 -28.11
CA LEU A 9 5.71 -21.93 -27.73
C LEU A 9 5.69 -21.86 -26.20
N THR A 10 6.56 -22.66 -25.59
CA THR A 10 7.04 -22.37 -24.24
C THR A 10 7.85 -21.09 -24.36
N ILE A 11 7.20 -19.94 -24.16
CA ILE A 11 7.90 -18.67 -23.94
C ILE A 11 8.73 -18.90 -22.67
N SER A 12 9.99 -19.23 -22.87
CA SER A 12 10.99 -19.28 -21.83
C SER A 12 11.16 -17.83 -21.38
N ILE A 13 10.41 -17.43 -20.35
CA ILE A 13 10.69 -16.21 -19.60
C ILE A 13 11.99 -16.52 -18.87
N GLU A 14 13.12 -16.38 -19.56
CA GLU A 14 14.42 -16.24 -18.93
C GLU A 14 14.28 -15.05 -17.98
N SER A 15 14.02 -15.37 -16.72
CA SER A 15 13.87 -14.41 -15.65
C SER A 15 15.12 -13.53 -15.68
N GLN A 16 14.97 -12.28 -16.13
CA GLN A 16 15.98 -11.25 -15.95
C GLN A 16 16.16 -11.06 -14.44
N ARG A 17 16.99 -11.90 -13.84
CA ARG A 17 17.36 -11.79 -12.44
C ARG A 17 18.30 -10.60 -12.33
N MET A 18 17.86 -9.61 -11.56
CA MET A 18 18.70 -8.48 -11.19
C MET A 18 20.03 -9.01 -10.64
N LYS A 19 21.14 -8.46 -11.14
CA LYS A 19 22.48 -8.71 -10.61
C LYS A 19 22.96 -7.46 -9.89
N LEU A 20 23.47 -7.62 -8.67
CA LEU A 20 24.16 -6.55 -7.96
C LEU A 20 25.66 -6.89 -7.97
N ASN A 21 26.49 -5.99 -8.50
CA ASN A 21 27.94 -6.20 -8.66
C ASN A 21 28.28 -7.52 -9.39
N GLY A 22 27.54 -7.83 -10.47
CA GLY A 22 27.74 -9.04 -11.26
C GLY A 22 27.24 -10.34 -10.61
N LYS A 23 26.82 -10.31 -9.33
CA LYS A 23 26.25 -11.46 -8.62
C LYS A 23 24.72 -11.47 -8.73
N PRO A 24 24.09 -12.62 -9.02
CA PRO A 24 22.64 -12.70 -9.00
C PRO A 24 22.14 -12.37 -7.59
N VAL A 25 21.15 -11.50 -7.49
CA VAL A 25 20.52 -11.20 -6.21
C VAL A 25 19.72 -12.43 -5.80
N ALA A 26 20.03 -12.98 -4.61
CA ALA A 26 19.27 -14.08 -4.06
C ALA A 26 17.83 -13.58 -3.81
N SER A 27 16.87 -14.27 -4.43
CA SER A 27 15.44 -13.95 -4.36
C SER A 27 14.79 -14.29 -3.00
N ALA A 28 15.58 -14.55 -1.96
CA ALA A 28 15.01 -14.94 -0.67
C ALA A 28 14.16 -13.76 -0.16
N PRO A 29 12.84 -13.98 0.04
CA PRO A 29 11.99 -12.92 0.55
C PRO A 29 12.51 -12.52 1.93
N HIS A 30 12.91 -11.26 2.07
CA HIS A 30 13.27 -10.71 3.36
C HIS A 30 12.04 -10.79 4.27
N SER A 31 12.15 -11.42 5.44
CA SER A 31 11.08 -11.50 6.41
C SER A 31 11.57 -11.10 7.80
N MET A 32 10.64 -10.62 8.62
CA MET A 32 10.88 -10.19 9.99
C MET A 32 9.83 -10.81 10.92
N THR A 33 10.30 -11.39 12.02
CA THR A 33 9.44 -11.77 13.13
C THR A 33 8.98 -10.52 13.88
N PHE A 34 7.67 -10.29 13.95
CA PHE A 34 7.05 -9.22 14.69
C PHE A 34 6.19 -9.79 15.82
N VAL A 35 6.37 -9.28 17.04
CA VAL A 35 5.60 -9.73 18.21
C VAL A 35 4.60 -8.65 18.60
N LEU A 36 3.33 -8.92 18.35
CA LEU A 36 2.23 -8.07 18.76
C LEU A 36 1.87 -8.36 20.23
N GLN A 37 2.13 -7.39 21.10
CA GLN A 37 1.80 -7.47 22.53
C GLN A 37 0.37 -6.97 22.74
N ARG A 38 -0.57 -7.86 23.14
CA ARG A 38 -1.95 -7.50 23.51
C ARG A 38 -2.09 -7.39 25.03
N HIS A 39 -3.00 -6.53 25.50
CA HIS A 39 -3.32 -6.44 26.92
C HIS A 39 -3.98 -7.73 27.40
N GLY A 40 -3.42 -8.39 28.42
CA GLY A 40 -4.06 -9.54 29.07
C GLY A 40 -3.42 -10.91 28.87
N THR A 41 -2.20 -10.98 28.33
CA THR A 41 -1.21 -12.10 28.38
C THR A 41 -0.90 -12.88 27.10
N ASP A 42 -1.65 -12.71 26.00
CA ASP A 42 -1.28 -13.36 24.74
C ASP A 42 -0.51 -12.43 23.81
N SER A 43 0.71 -12.84 23.46
CA SER A 43 1.48 -12.20 22.40
C SER A 43 1.34 -13.01 21.11
N ILE A 44 1.07 -12.32 20.01
CA ILE A 44 0.94 -12.94 18.69
C ILE A 44 2.25 -12.73 17.95
N THR A 45 2.89 -13.83 17.56
CA THR A 45 4.09 -13.79 16.73
C THR A 45 3.69 -13.89 15.26
N LEU A 46 4.09 -12.90 14.47
CA LEU A 46 3.79 -12.77 13.05
C LEU A 46 5.09 -12.77 12.24
N GLN A 47 5.07 -13.35 11.05
CA GLN A 47 6.13 -13.25 10.05
C GLN A 47 5.72 -12.24 8.97
N LEU A 48 6.29 -11.04 9.06
CA LEU A 48 6.03 -9.97 8.10
C LEU A 48 7.06 -10.01 6.96
N ARG A 49 6.61 -9.73 5.74
CA ARG A 49 7.48 -9.44 4.58
C ARG A 49 7.25 -8.00 4.11
N PRO A 50 8.26 -7.35 3.48
CA PRO A 50 8.09 -6.01 2.95
C PRO A 50 7.02 -6.01 1.87
N LEU A 51 6.35 -4.88 1.70
CA LEU A 51 5.40 -4.71 0.62
C LEU A 51 6.12 -4.80 -0.73
N PRO A 52 5.55 -5.51 -1.70
CA PRO A 52 6.13 -5.62 -3.02
C PRO A 52 6.19 -4.26 -3.73
N LEU A 53 7.22 -4.07 -4.56
CA LEU A 53 7.35 -2.85 -5.36
C LEU A 53 6.09 -2.62 -6.22
N GLY A 54 5.57 -1.39 -6.19
CA GLY A 54 4.36 -1.02 -6.91
C GLY A 54 3.06 -1.46 -6.25
N PHE A 55 3.08 -1.89 -4.98
CA PHE A 55 1.88 -2.25 -4.21
C PHE A 55 0.76 -1.21 -4.33
N HIS A 56 1.03 0.06 -4.01
CA HIS A 56 0.04 1.15 -4.14
C HIS A 56 -0.43 1.38 -5.57
N ARG A 57 0.44 1.15 -6.57
CA ARG A 57 0.03 1.23 -7.98
C ARG A 57 -1.01 0.14 -8.29
N ARG A 58 -0.74 -1.10 -7.86
CA ARG A 58 -1.68 -2.23 -8.04
C ARG A 58 -2.99 -2.02 -7.30
N LEU A 59 -2.98 -1.41 -6.12
CA LEU A 59 -4.21 -1.03 -5.42
C LEU A 59 -5.08 -0.09 -6.25
N ARG A 60 -4.46 0.94 -6.85
CA ARG A 60 -5.18 1.88 -7.75
C ARG A 60 -5.67 1.21 -9.03
N GLU A 61 -4.87 0.33 -9.63
CA GLU A 61 -5.27 -0.48 -10.80
C GLU A 61 -6.48 -1.38 -10.47
N ARG A 62 -6.59 -1.84 -9.22
CA ARG A 62 -7.74 -2.60 -8.68
C ARG A 62 -8.92 -1.71 -8.24
N GLY A 63 -8.83 -0.40 -8.44
CA GLY A 63 -9.89 0.56 -8.10
C GLY A 63 -9.97 0.97 -6.63
N ILE A 64 -8.99 0.61 -5.80
CA ILE A 64 -8.84 1.14 -4.45
C ILE A 64 -8.20 2.54 -4.56
N VAL A 65 -9.03 3.56 -4.67
CA VAL A 65 -8.63 4.95 -4.91
C VAL A 65 -9.17 5.84 -3.79
N ALA A 66 -8.38 6.83 -3.38
CA ALA A 66 -8.80 7.80 -2.39
C ALA A 66 -10.02 8.61 -2.90
N PRO A 67 -11.04 8.84 -2.06
CA PRO A 67 -12.15 9.70 -2.45
C PRO A 67 -11.66 11.14 -2.69
N ALA A 68 -12.37 11.87 -3.55
CA ALA A 68 -12.11 13.29 -3.76
C ALA A 68 -13.00 14.13 -2.82
N PRO A 69 -12.48 15.22 -2.23
CA PRO A 69 -13.30 16.11 -1.42
C PRO A 69 -14.37 16.78 -2.28
N PRO A 70 -15.59 16.96 -1.76
CA PRO A 70 -16.63 17.70 -2.46
C PRO A 70 -16.19 19.16 -2.66
N THR A 71 -16.69 19.77 -3.72
CA THR A 71 -16.38 21.17 -4.05
C THR A 71 -17.62 22.04 -3.93
N ARG A 72 -17.44 23.26 -3.41
CA ARG A 72 -18.46 24.30 -3.37
C ARG A 72 -17.99 25.55 -4.10
N ILE A 73 -18.94 26.39 -4.50
CA ILE A 73 -18.62 27.71 -5.05
C ILE A 73 -18.29 28.67 -3.91
N ALA A 74 -17.14 29.33 -3.98
CA ALA A 74 -16.77 30.40 -3.06
C ALA A 74 -17.75 31.57 -3.20
N ARG A 75 -18.25 32.09 -2.08
CA ARG A 75 -19.16 33.23 -2.05
C ARG A 75 -18.59 34.35 -1.20
N ASP A 76 -18.85 35.58 -1.62
CA ASP A 76 -18.57 36.77 -0.83
C ASP A 76 -19.52 36.86 0.38
N PRO A 77 -19.31 37.81 1.32
CA PRO A 77 -20.21 38.01 2.46
C PRO A 77 -21.66 38.36 2.06
N GLY A 78 -21.88 38.84 0.84
CA GLY A 78 -23.20 39.12 0.26
C GLY A 78 -23.84 37.90 -0.42
N GLY A 79 -23.20 36.72 -0.36
CA GLY A 79 -23.67 35.48 -0.96
C GLY A 79 -23.46 35.38 -2.47
N ARG A 80 -22.77 36.33 -3.11
CA ARG A 80 -22.49 36.30 -4.55
C ARG A 80 -21.28 35.41 -4.84
N PRO A 81 -21.30 34.60 -5.92
CA PRO A 81 -20.14 33.81 -6.32
C PRO A 81 -18.91 34.69 -6.57
N ILE A 82 -17.78 34.33 -5.95
CA ILE A 82 -16.48 34.92 -6.26
C ILE A 82 -16.06 34.39 -7.62
N ARG A 83 -15.61 35.30 -8.50
CA ARG A 83 -15.16 34.97 -9.85
C ARG A 83 -13.66 35.22 -9.98
N ASP A 84 -12.98 34.37 -10.75
CA ASP A 84 -11.58 34.54 -11.11
C ASP A 84 -11.38 35.62 -12.20
N LEU A 85 -10.12 35.80 -12.64
CA LEU A 85 -9.75 36.79 -13.67
C LEU A 85 -10.38 36.50 -15.03
N GLN A 86 -10.81 35.27 -15.27
CA GLN A 86 -11.48 34.80 -16.48
C GLN A 86 -13.01 34.89 -16.36
N GLY A 87 -13.52 35.32 -15.19
CA GLY A 87 -14.95 35.44 -14.91
C GLY A 87 -15.62 34.13 -14.51
N LEU A 88 -14.88 33.05 -14.27
CA LEU A 88 -15.40 31.75 -13.84
C LEU A 88 -15.56 31.71 -12.31
N ALA A 89 -16.55 30.96 -11.83
CA ALA A 89 -16.80 30.84 -10.40
C ALA A 89 -15.66 30.04 -9.73
N VAL A 90 -15.09 30.60 -8.67
CA VAL A 90 -14.04 29.94 -7.89
C VAL A 90 -14.66 28.78 -7.10
N SER A 91 -14.08 27.60 -7.23
CA SER A 91 -14.46 26.42 -6.44
C SER A 91 -13.49 26.22 -5.27
N VAL A 92 -14.01 25.76 -4.14
CA VAL A 92 -13.27 25.48 -2.92
C VAL A 92 -13.61 24.08 -2.46
N ALA A 93 -12.59 23.27 -2.18
CA ALA A 93 -12.77 21.94 -1.61
C ALA A 93 -13.28 22.02 -0.16
N GLU A 94 -14.13 21.08 0.22
CA GLU A 94 -14.66 20.95 1.59
C GLU A 94 -14.07 19.69 2.25
N PRO A 95 -12.82 19.74 2.76
CA PRO A 95 -12.14 18.58 3.33
C PRO A 95 -12.76 18.08 4.64
N HIS A 96 -13.62 18.88 5.27
CA HIS A 96 -14.30 18.56 6.52
C HIS A 96 -15.76 18.09 6.30
N ASP A 97 -16.18 17.87 5.05
CA ASP A 97 -17.49 17.27 4.80
C ASP A 97 -17.57 15.89 5.46
N ALA A 98 -18.61 15.65 6.25
CA ALA A 98 -18.72 14.46 7.08
C ALA A 98 -18.77 13.16 6.26
N LYS A 99 -19.40 13.18 5.08
CA LYS A 99 -19.47 11.99 4.21
C LYS A 99 -18.10 11.72 3.60
N TYR A 100 -17.43 12.76 3.13
CA TYR A 100 -16.07 12.64 2.61
C TYR A 100 -15.09 12.11 3.65
N VAL A 101 -15.10 12.63 4.88
CA VAL A 101 -14.24 12.15 5.97
C VAL A 101 -14.49 10.67 6.25
N CYS A 102 -15.76 10.24 6.34
CA CYS A 102 -16.09 8.83 6.55
C CYS A 102 -15.62 7.93 5.41
N GLU A 103 -15.77 8.35 4.15
CA GLU A 103 -15.26 7.60 2.99
C GLU A 103 -13.72 7.57 2.96
N LEU A 104 -13.06 8.65 3.39
CA LEU A 104 -11.61 8.72 3.48
C LEU A 104 -11.08 7.77 4.56
N GLU A 105 -11.74 7.70 5.72
CA GLU A 105 -11.42 6.74 6.78
C GLU A 105 -11.55 5.29 6.30
N ARG A 106 -12.66 4.96 5.61
CA ARG A 106 -12.86 3.63 4.99
C ARG A 106 -11.77 3.31 3.98
N TYR A 107 -11.41 4.27 3.13
CA TYR A 107 -10.30 4.11 2.20
C TYR A 107 -8.99 3.78 2.92
N HIS A 108 -8.62 4.51 3.98
CA HIS A 108 -7.42 4.22 4.76
C HIS A 108 -7.47 2.86 5.44
N GLN A 109 -8.61 2.46 6.00
CA GLN A 109 -8.80 1.13 6.58
C GLN A 109 -8.55 0.03 5.54
N ARG A 110 -9.13 0.15 4.34
CA ARG A 110 -8.94 -0.83 3.25
C ARG A 110 -7.48 -0.94 2.84
N VAL A 111 -6.79 0.19 2.68
CA VAL A 111 -5.35 0.20 2.34
C VAL A 111 -4.54 -0.47 3.44
N ALA A 112 -4.80 -0.18 4.71
CA ALA A 112 -4.11 -0.78 5.85
C ALA A 112 -4.31 -2.31 5.88
N VAL A 113 -5.55 -2.77 5.79
CA VAL A 113 -5.90 -4.21 5.80
C VAL A 113 -5.23 -4.94 4.64
N LEU A 114 -5.31 -4.41 3.42
CA LEU A 114 -4.67 -5.03 2.26
C LEU A 114 -3.13 -5.04 2.39
N SER A 115 -2.54 -4.03 3.03
CA SER A 115 -1.10 -4.00 3.30
C SER A 115 -0.70 -5.09 4.29
N ILE A 116 -1.49 -5.27 5.36
CA ILE A 116 -1.29 -6.31 6.36
C ILE A 116 -1.39 -7.69 5.72
N VAL A 117 -2.45 -7.97 4.96
CA VAL A 117 -2.64 -9.25 4.29
C VAL A 117 -1.50 -9.55 3.32
N GLU A 118 -1.08 -8.57 2.52
CA GLU A 118 0.05 -8.74 1.60
C GLU A 118 1.35 -9.02 2.39
N SER A 119 1.57 -8.34 3.51
CA SER A 119 2.76 -8.54 4.36
C SER A 119 2.76 -9.88 5.11
N LEU A 120 1.58 -10.45 5.39
CA LEU A 120 1.42 -11.72 6.10
C LEU A 120 1.34 -12.93 5.15
N ALA A 121 1.31 -12.73 3.83
CA ALA A 121 1.12 -13.82 2.88
C ALA A 121 2.22 -14.92 2.91
N ALA A 122 3.35 -14.68 3.59
CA ALA A 122 4.41 -15.67 3.80
C ALA A 122 4.43 -16.26 5.22
N ASP A 123 3.52 -15.84 6.11
CA ASP A 123 3.41 -16.39 7.45
C ASP A 123 2.64 -17.72 7.42
N PRO A 124 3.27 -18.85 7.78
CA PRO A 124 2.60 -20.15 7.76
C PRO A 124 1.51 -20.30 8.83
N ASN A 125 1.48 -19.41 9.84
CA ASN A 125 0.51 -19.48 10.94
C ASN A 125 -0.70 -18.57 10.72
N VAL A 126 -0.72 -17.80 9.64
CA VAL A 126 -1.83 -16.91 9.31
C VAL A 126 -2.51 -17.41 8.05
N GLN A 127 -3.81 -17.63 8.15
CA GLN A 127 -4.67 -17.97 7.03
C GLN A 127 -5.92 -17.11 7.11
N PHE A 128 -6.29 -16.52 5.98
CA PHE A 128 -7.54 -15.79 5.84
C PHE A 128 -8.60 -16.69 5.20
N ASP A 129 -9.81 -16.67 5.72
CA ASP A 129 -10.97 -17.36 5.13
C ASP A 129 -11.49 -16.61 3.90
N THR A 130 -11.35 -15.28 3.89
CA THR A 130 -11.74 -14.43 2.77
C THR A 130 -10.85 -14.69 1.55
N THR A 131 -11.46 -15.02 0.40
CA THR A 131 -10.72 -15.32 -0.84
C THR A 131 -10.49 -14.08 -1.70
N PRO A 132 -9.28 -13.90 -2.26
CA PRO A 132 -9.00 -12.76 -3.13
C PRO A 132 -9.76 -12.89 -4.45
N PRO A 133 -10.33 -11.79 -4.98
CA PRO A 133 -10.97 -11.81 -6.30
C PRO A 133 -9.92 -11.95 -7.41
N ASP A 134 -10.35 -12.40 -8.59
CA ASP A 134 -9.49 -12.48 -9.76
C ASP A 134 -8.95 -11.10 -10.14
N ASN A 135 -7.74 -11.04 -10.72
CA ASN A 135 -7.13 -9.76 -11.14
C ASN A 135 -7.92 -9.04 -12.26
N SER A 136 -8.84 -9.73 -12.95
CA SER A 136 -9.75 -9.14 -13.94
C SER A 136 -11.09 -8.68 -13.37
N SER A 137 -11.30 -8.82 -12.06
CA SER A 137 -12.53 -8.41 -11.39
C SER A 137 -12.68 -6.89 -11.36
N ASP A 138 -13.92 -6.44 -11.18
CA ASP A 138 -14.23 -5.01 -11.04
C ASP A 138 -13.71 -4.41 -9.72
N SER A 139 -13.70 -3.08 -9.65
CA SER A 139 -13.25 -2.34 -8.46
C SER A 139 -14.11 -2.62 -7.22
N GLN A 140 -15.39 -2.94 -7.42
CA GLN A 140 -16.29 -3.26 -6.31
C GLN A 140 -15.91 -4.58 -5.64
N SER A 141 -15.49 -5.59 -6.40
CA SER A 141 -15.05 -6.88 -5.85
C SER A 141 -13.84 -6.71 -4.92
N TRP A 142 -12.85 -5.90 -5.31
CA TRP A 142 -11.69 -5.60 -4.48
C TRP A 142 -12.04 -4.80 -3.23
N THR A 143 -13.01 -3.88 -3.34
CA THR A 143 -13.51 -3.12 -2.19
C THR A 143 -14.19 -4.03 -1.18
N ASN A 144 -15.10 -4.89 -1.65
CA ASN A 144 -15.80 -5.87 -0.82
C ASN A 144 -14.83 -6.85 -0.15
N TYR A 145 -13.80 -7.29 -0.88
CA TYR A 145 -12.74 -8.15 -0.35
C TYR A 145 -12.02 -7.49 0.83
N ALA A 146 -11.62 -6.21 0.69
CA ALA A 146 -10.97 -5.48 1.78
C ALA A 146 -11.89 -5.29 3.00
N ASP A 147 -13.19 -5.03 2.78
CA ASP A 147 -14.17 -4.87 3.85
C ASP A 147 -14.45 -6.21 4.58
N GLN A 148 -14.43 -7.33 3.86
CA GLN A 148 -14.55 -8.68 4.45
C GLN A 148 -13.33 -9.04 5.29
N LEU A 149 -12.12 -8.76 4.80
CA LEU A 149 -10.88 -8.94 5.56
C LEU A 149 -10.87 -8.09 6.85
N ALA A 150 -11.38 -6.86 6.79
CA ALA A 150 -11.51 -6.03 7.99
C ALA A 150 -12.44 -6.68 9.03
N THR A 151 -13.59 -7.19 8.58
CA THR A 151 -14.55 -7.91 9.43
C THR A 151 -13.95 -9.18 10.04
N GLU A 152 -13.12 -9.90 9.28
CA GLU A 152 -12.41 -11.10 9.73
C GLU A 152 -11.40 -10.78 10.83
N LEU A 153 -10.60 -9.71 10.65
CA LEU A 153 -9.66 -9.22 11.67
C LEU A 153 -10.38 -8.78 12.95
N GLU A 154 -11.49 -8.04 12.82
CA GLU A 154 -12.32 -7.64 13.96
C GLU A 154 -12.89 -8.87 14.71
N SER A 155 -13.35 -9.89 13.97
CA SER A 155 -13.85 -11.15 14.54
C SER A 155 -12.75 -11.94 15.27
N ALA A 156 -11.49 -11.81 14.83
CA ALA A 156 -10.30 -12.34 15.51
C ALA A 156 -9.79 -11.42 16.66
N ALA A 157 -10.62 -10.48 17.10
CA ALA A 157 -10.34 -9.53 18.17
C ALA A 157 -9.10 -8.65 17.92
N PHE A 158 -8.77 -8.37 16.66
CA PHE A 158 -7.82 -7.29 16.36
C PHE A 158 -8.47 -5.94 16.63
N SER A 159 -7.75 -5.10 17.35
CA SER A 159 -8.12 -3.69 17.57
C SER A 159 -7.50 -2.78 16.51
N ALA A 160 -8.01 -1.56 16.37
CA ALA A 160 -7.38 -0.53 15.55
C ALA A 160 -5.91 -0.27 15.95
N GLY A 161 -5.60 -0.35 17.25
CA GLY A 161 -4.23 -0.22 17.76
C GLY A 161 -3.30 -1.33 17.27
N ASP A 162 -3.81 -2.56 17.13
CA ASP A 162 -3.04 -3.67 16.57
C ASP A 162 -2.73 -3.42 15.08
N LEU A 163 -3.72 -2.98 14.31
CA LEU A 163 -3.55 -2.67 12.89
C LEU A 163 -2.51 -1.57 12.67
N ILE A 164 -2.55 -0.49 13.48
CA ILE A 164 -1.56 0.59 13.42
C ILE A 164 -0.15 0.04 13.68
N ARG A 165 0.03 -0.75 14.74
CA ARG A 165 1.35 -1.32 15.10
C ARG A 165 1.91 -2.25 14.02
N ILE A 166 1.06 -3.07 13.40
CA ILE A 166 1.47 -3.93 12.30
C ILE A 166 1.82 -3.08 11.08
N CYS A 167 1.00 -2.08 10.72
CA CYS A 167 1.28 -1.18 9.61
C CYS A 167 2.62 -0.45 9.80
N ASP A 168 2.91 0.06 11.00
CA ASP A 168 4.19 0.69 11.31
C ASP A 168 5.36 -0.27 11.10
N ALA A 169 5.22 -1.52 11.56
CA ALA A 169 6.23 -2.55 11.35
C ALA A 169 6.43 -2.87 9.86
N VAL A 170 5.35 -2.97 9.09
CA VAL A 170 5.38 -3.19 7.64
C VAL A 170 6.04 -2.01 6.91
N CYS A 171 5.73 -0.76 7.30
CA CYS A 171 6.32 0.43 6.71
C CYS A 171 7.82 0.51 6.99
N ARG A 172 8.26 0.21 8.22
CA ARG A 172 9.70 0.12 8.57
C ARG A 172 10.41 -0.97 7.77
N LEU A 173 9.82 -2.17 7.70
CA LEU A 173 10.36 -3.29 6.95
C LEU A 173 10.49 -2.99 5.45
N SER A 174 9.58 -2.17 4.92
CA SER A 174 9.55 -1.76 3.52
C SER A 174 10.41 -0.52 3.23
N ASN A 175 11.17 -0.01 4.22
CA ASN A 175 11.92 1.24 4.15
C ASN A 175 11.05 2.43 3.68
N LEU A 176 9.79 2.48 4.13
CA LEU A 176 8.86 3.59 3.84
C LEU A 176 8.89 4.68 4.93
N VAL A 177 9.61 4.45 6.03
CA VAL A 177 9.77 5.40 7.13
C VAL A 177 11.25 5.79 7.22
N ASP A 178 11.52 7.08 6.99
CA ASP A 178 12.85 7.67 6.87
C ASP A 178 13.46 8.10 8.22
N ASP A 179 13.45 7.23 9.23
CA ASP A 179 14.18 7.53 10.48
C ASP A 179 15.73 7.46 10.26
N HIS A 180 16.20 7.01 9.09
CA HIS A 180 17.63 6.86 8.75
C HIS A 180 18.11 7.67 7.53
N LEU A 181 17.23 8.27 6.72
CA LEU A 181 17.70 9.12 5.61
C LEU A 181 18.26 10.47 6.10
N GLU A 182 17.80 10.99 7.24
CA GLU A 182 18.35 12.22 7.82
C GLU A 182 19.85 12.08 8.16
N GLY A 183 20.31 10.92 8.64
CA GLY A 183 21.72 10.67 8.95
C GLY A 183 22.59 10.32 7.73
N THR A 184 21.98 9.92 6.61
CA THR A 184 22.72 9.48 5.42
C THR A 184 22.90 10.61 4.39
N HIS A 185 22.02 11.62 4.41
CA HIS A 185 22.13 12.80 3.54
C HIS A 185 23.42 13.63 3.75
N GLU A 186 23.99 13.62 4.95
CA GLU A 186 25.24 14.34 5.24
C GLU A 186 26.47 13.69 4.57
N ASN A 187 26.46 12.38 4.33
CA ASN A 187 27.61 11.66 3.75
C ASN A 187 27.57 11.54 2.21
N PHE A 188 26.43 11.80 1.57
CA PHE A 188 26.34 11.74 0.10
C PHE A 188 26.86 13.00 -0.60
N SER A 189 27.10 14.10 0.13
CA SER A 189 27.47 15.40 -0.45
C SER A 189 28.93 15.81 -0.21
N SER A 190 29.75 15.01 0.50
CA SER A 190 31.06 15.45 0.97
C SER A 190 32.25 14.67 0.40
N VAL A 191 32.32 14.45 -0.91
CA VAL A 191 33.59 14.19 -1.65
C VAL A 191 33.33 14.58 -3.12
N THR A 192 33.82 15.68 -3.69
CA THR A 192 35.23 15.93 -4.07
C THR A 192 35.44 17.42 -4.35
N SER A 193 36.15 18.13 -3.47
CA SER A 193 36.94 19.31 -3.88
C SER A 193 38.34 18.77 -4.17
N HIS A 194 38.61 18.47 -5.43
CA HIS A 194 39.93 18.03 -5.87
C HIS A 194 40.85 19.25 -5.87
N ASP A 195 41.85 19.23 -4.98
CA ASP A 195 42.97 20.17 -4.98
C ASP A 195 43.53 20.30 -6.40
N SER A 196 43.67 21.54 -6.85
CA SER A 196 44.46 21.92 -8.02
C SER A 196 45.49 22.93 -7.55
N THR A 197 46.70 22.40 -7.34
CA THR A 197 48.04 23.03 -7.44
C THR A 197 48.31 24.36 -6.75
#